data_AF-A0A2D6T4A4-F1
#
_entry.id   AF-A0A2D6T4A4-F1
#
_cell.length_a   1.000
_cell.length_b   1.000
_cell.length_c   1.000
_cell.angle_alpha   90.00
_cell.angle_beta   90.00
_cell.angle_gamma   90.00
#
_symmetry.space_group_name_H-M   'P 1'
#
loop_
_entity.id
_entity.type
_entity.pdbx_description
1 polymer ?
#
loop_
_entity_poly.entity_id
_entity_poly.type
_entity_poly.pdbx_seq_one_letter_code
_entity_poly.pdbx_strand_id
1 'polypeptide(L)'
;MATLVSLLAAAAGTAEAEVKNPLNPTTGGHFEVVDPAEKLGPDKAEAIYHRMLKRLRAAYALSGERTAGAYARWQRFNLAPYESEQHGGRYLNNYGNTASRAYGRFESAGILPPGAIIAKDSFSVNKDGQVMPGPLFIMEKMAPGFDAKSGDWRYSQIMPDGSILGISKGPGGENMEFCADCHARVTRQDHLFFLPQDYRAKSRQ
;
A
#
# COMPACT_ATOMS: atom_id res chain seq x y z
N MET A 1 30.27 36.13 53.71
CA MET A 1 30.16 34.71 53.31
C MET A 1 28.79 34.52 52.68
N ALA A 2 28.73 34.30 51.36
CA ALA A 2 27.66 33.63 50.60
C ALA A 2 27.84 34.04 49.13
N THR A 3 28.44 33.18 48.33
CA THR A 3 28.50 33.33 46.87
C THR A 3 27.60 32.26 46.28
N LEU A 4 26.43 32.65 45.75
CA LEU A 4 25.56 31.76 44.99
C LEU A 4 26.18 31.55 43.61
N VAL A 5 26.51 30.30 43.28
CA VAL A 5 26.85 29.89 41.91
C VAL A 5 25.55 29.47 41.24
N SER A 6 25.17 30.21 40.20
CA SER A 6 24.04 29.90 39.33
C SER A 6 24.45 28.80 38.34
N LEU A 7 23.80 27.63 38.39
CA LEU A 7 23.96 26.58 37.39
C LEU A 7 23.04 26.90 36.20
N LEU A 8 23.61 27.33 35.07
CA LEU A 8 22.92 27.24 33.77
C LEU A 8 22.97 25.78 33.30
N ALA A 9 21.82 25.12 33.27
CA ALA A 9 21.65 23.90 32.51
C ALA A 9 21.44 24.27 31.03
N ALA A 10 22.41 23.95 30.18
CA ALA A 10 22.25 24.03 28.73
C ALA A 10 21.38 22.86 28.27
N ALA A 11 20.17 23.15 27.77
CA ALA A 11 19.35 22.18 27.06
C ALA A 11 19.97 21.91 25.69
N ALA A 12 20.65 20.76 25.55
CA ALA A 12 21.04 20.24 24.24
C ALA A 12 19.79 19.69 23.56
N GLY A 13 19.25 20.45 22.60
CA GLY A 13 18.21 19.96 21.71
C GLY A 13 18.77 18.87 20.80
N THR A 14 18.23 17.66 20.89
CA THR A 14 18.48 16.61 19.91
C THR A 14 17.66 16.90 18.66
N ALA A 15 18.33 17.34 17.61
CA ALA A 15 17.76 17.31 16.27
C ALA A 15 17.65 15.83 15.85
N GLU A 16 16.45 15.27 15.94
CA GLU A 16 16.14 14.01 15.26
C GLU A 16 16.35 14.24 13.77
N ALA A 17 17.20 13.41 13.15
CA ALA A 17 17.40 13.44 11.72
C ALA A 17 16.07 13.08 11.05
N GLU A 18 15.41 14.07 10.45
CA GLU A 18 14.22 13.86 9.63
C GLU A 18 14.55 12.80 8.57
N VAL A 19 13.90 11.64 8.66
CA VAL A 19 14.09 10.57 7.69
C VAL A 19 13.57 11.09 6.35
N LYS A 20 14.48 11.46 5.45
CA LYS A 20 14.14 12.07 4.17
C LYS A 20 13.27 11.12 3.34
N ASN A 21 11.97 11.42 3.24
CA ASN A 21 11.05 10.67 2.40
C ASN A 21 11.47 10.78 0.92
N PRO A 22 11.75 9.67 0.22
CA PRO A 22 12.16 9.68 -1.19
C PRO A 22 11.06 10.17 -2.17
N LEU A 23 9.84 10.38 -1.67
CA LEU A 23 8.72 10.98 -2.41
C LEU A 23 8.54 12.47 -2.12
N ASN A 24 9.36 13.10 -1.26
CA ASN A 24 9.29 14.53 -1.00
C ASN A 24 9.68 15.32 -2.27
N PRO A 25 8.80 16.20 -2.81
CA PRO A 25 9.00 16.92 -4.06
C PRO A 25 10.22 17.87 -4.06
N THR A 26 10.73 18.24 -2.88
CA THR A 26 11.96 19.07 -2.76
C THR A 26 13.26 18.26 -2.90
N THR A 27 13.18 16.93 -2.88
CA THR A 27 14.35 16.03 -2.95
C THR A 27 14.27 14.97 -4.05
N GLY A 28 13.12 14.81 -4.70
CA GLY A 28 12.87 13.84 -5.76
C GLY A 28 12.16 14.51 -6.93
N GLY A 29 12.88 14.64 -8.06
CA GLY A 29 12.50 15.43 -9.23
C GLY A 29 11.06 15.29 -9.72
N HIS A 30 10.62 16.35 -10.42
CA HIS A 30 9.30 16.54 -11.02
C HIS A 30 8.66 15.23 -11.49
N PHE A 31 7.49 14.91 -10.92
CA PHE A 31 6.65 13.85 -11.43
C PHE A 31 6.15 14.24 -12.82
N GLU A 32 6.16 13.25 -13.71
CA GLU A 32 5.77 13.41 -15.11
C GLU A 32 4.37 13.99 -15.24
N VAL A 33 4.22 14.91 -16.20
CA VAL A 33 2.93 15.48 -16.57
C VAL A 33 2.41 14.68 -17.75
N VAL A 34 1.27 14.02 -17.57
CA VAL A 34 0.50 13.37 -18.64
C VAL A 34 -0.71 14.22 -18.98
N ASP A 35 -1.37 14.00 -20.12
CA ASP A 35 -2.68 14.62 -20.36
C ASP A 35 -3.71 14.10 -19.33
N PRO A 36 -4.26 14.97 -18.46
CA PRO A 36 -5.22 14.58 -17.42
C PRO A 36 -6.57 14.09 -17.95
N ALA A 37 -6.91 14.38 -19.21
CA ALA A 37 -8.15 13.92 -19.84
C ALA A 37 -8.05 12.47 -20.36
N GLU A 38 -6.84 11.91 -20.46
CA GLU A 38 -6.60 10.57 -20.98
C GLU A 38 -6.46 9.56 -19.84
N LYS A 39 -7.38 8.59 -19.77
CA LYS A 39 -7.17 7.39 -18.96
C LYS A 39 -5.92 6.68 -19.45
N LEU A 40 -4.97 6.40 -18.56
CA LEU A 40 -3.70 5.78 -18.95
C LEU A 40 -3.97 4.39 -19.51
N GLY A 41 -3.53 4.17 -20.76
CA GLY A 41 -3.42 2.82 -21.31
C GLY A 41 -2.37 1.98 -20.56
N PRO A 42 -2.44 0.64 -20.65
CA PRO A 42 -1.57 -0.28 -19.92
C PRO A 42 -0.07 0.03 -20.04
N ASP A 43 0.44 0.28 -21.25
CA ASP A 43 1.87 0.52 -21.50
C ASP A 43 2.37 1.81 -20.83
N LYS A 44 1.56 2.87 -20.90
CA LYS A 44 1.88 4.17 -20.28
C LYS A 44 1.86 4.06 -18.76
N ALA A 45 0.85 3.38 -18.20
CA ALA A 45 0.76 3.12 -16.78
C ALA A 45 1.94 2.29 -16.26
N GLU A 46 2.35 1.24 -16.98
CA GLU A 46 3.49 0.41 -16.62
C GLU A 46 4.81 1.18 -16.67
N ALA A 47 5.02 2.00 -17.71
CA ALA A 47 6.21 2.83 -17.82
C ALA A 47 6.32 3.84 -16.66
N ILE A 48 5.22 4.51 -16.31
CA ILE A 48 5.13 5.41 -15.17
C ILE A 48 5.46 4.67 -13.87
N TYR A 49 4.84 3.51 -13.67
CA TYR A 49 5.03 2.69 -12.48
C TYR A 49 6.49 2.25 -12.31
N HIS A 50 7.15 1.79 -13.36
CA HIS A 50 8.55 1.40 -13.32
C HIS A 50 9.48 2.54 -12.85
N ARG A 51 9.21 3.78 -13.26
CA ARG A 51 10.00 4.95 -12.84
C ARG A 51 9.83 5.27 -11.36
N MET A 52 8.64 5.06 -10.78
CA MET A 52 8.36 5.38 -9.37
C MET A 52 8.63 4.23 -8.39
N LEU A 53 8.66 2.97 -8.86
CA LEU A 53 8.67 1.78 -8.01
C LEU A 53 9.75 1.82 -6.92
N LYS A 54 10.97 2.24 -7.26
CA LYS A 54 12.07 2.35 -6.28
C LYS A 54 11.73 3.34 -5.16
N ARG A 55 11.13 4.48 -5.48
CA ARG A 55 10.78 5.53 -4.51
C ARG A 55 9.58 5.12 -3.65
N LEU A 56 8.54 4.55 -4.25
CA LEU A 56 7.38 4.00 -3.53
C LEU A 56 7.83 3.01 -2.45
N ARG A 57 8.63 2.03 -2.83
CA ARG A 57 9.15 1.00 -1.91
C ARG A 57 9.94 1.58 -0.76
N ALA A 58 10.82 2.54 -1.06
CA ALA A 58 11.65 3.17 -0.06
C ALA A 58 10.82 4.02 0.92
N ALA A 59 9.78 4.70 0.44
CA ALA A 59 8.86 5.45 1.29
C ALA A 59 8.00 4.55 2.18
N TYR A 60 7.37 3.52 1.62
CA TYR A 60 6.55 2.60 2.43
C TYR A 60 7.36 1.87 3.50
N ALA A 61 8.63 1.56 3.21
CA ALA A 61 9.53 0.92 4.18
C ALA A 61 9.80 1.80 5.42
N LEU A 62 9.59 3.12 5.36
CA LEU A 62 9.72 4.02 6.51
C LEU A 62 8.69 3.72 7.61
N SER A 63 7.58 3.05 7.27
CA SER A 63 6.59 2.60 8.25
C SER A 63 7.13 1.61 9.28
N GLY A 64 8.26 0.94 8.98
CA GLY A 64 8.75 -0.19 9.76
C GLY A 64 7.87 -1.46 9.65
N GLU A 65 6.78 -1.42 8.89
CA GLU A 65 5.91 -2.57 8.67
C GLU A 65 6.59 -3.57 7.71
N ARG A 66 6.58 -4.86 8.09
CA ARG A 66 7.37 -5.90 7.42
C ARG A 66 6.93 -6.13 5.98
N THR A 67 5.63 -6.13 5.72
CA THR A 67 5.06 -6.28 4.38
C THR A 67 5.47 -5.11 3.48
N ALA A 68 5.43 -3.88 3.97
CA ALA A 68 5.81 -2.67 3.26
C ALA A 68 7.26 -2.72 2.76
N GLY A 69 8.18 -3.27 3.55
CA GLY A 69 9.57 -3.49 3.16
C GLY A 69 9.81 -4.70 2.23
N ALA A 70 8.81 -5.55 2.03
CA ALA A 70 8.97 -6.85 1.37
C ALA A 70 8.13 -7.06 0.10
N TYR A 71 6.97 -6.41 -0.01
CA TYR A 71 5.92 -6.76 -0.97
C TYR A 71 6.40 -6.76 -2.42
N ALA A 72 7.30 -5.84 -2.79
CA ALA A 72 7.79 -5.71 -4.16
C ALA A 72 8.72 -6.86 -4.60
N ARG A 73 9.07 -7.80 -3.71
CA ARG A 73 9.75 -9.07 -4.06
C ARG A 73 8.77 -10.21 -4.34
N TRP A 74 7.49 -10.00 -4.08
CA TRP A 74 6.46 -11.00 -4.23
C TRP A 74 5.94 -11.08 -5.67
N GLN A 75 5.11 -12.10 -5.93
CA GLN A 75 4.48 -12.24 -7.23
C GLN A 75 3.50 -11.10 -7.46
N ARG A 76 3.67 -10.38 -8.57
CA ARG A 76 2.68 -9.45 -9.11
C ARG A 76 1.65 -10.22 -9.95
N PHE A 77 0.37 -9.97 -9.72
CA PHE A 77 -0.73 -10.66 -10.39
C PHE A 77 -1.34 -9.89 -11.57
N ASN A 78 -0.97 -8.63 -11.75
CA ASN A 78 -1.31 -7.84 -12.93
C ASN A 78 -0.16 -7.73 -13.93
N LEU A 79 -0.53 -7.55 -15.21
CA LEU A 79 0.37 -7.24 -16.33
C LEU A 79 0.82 -5.77 -16.36
N ALA A 80 -0.07 -4.85 -15.99
CA ALA A 80 0.14 -3.41 -15.91
C ALA A 80 -0.75 -2.81 -14.79
N PRO A 81 -0.47 -1.60 -14.26
CA PRO A 81 -1.33 -0.99 -13.26
C PRO A 81 -2.72 -0.72 -13.83
N TYR A 82 -3.76 -1.00 -13.05
CA TYR A 82 -5.15 -0.86 -13.48
C TYR A 82 -5.90 0.12 -12.59
N GLU A 83 -6.79 0.91 -13.16
CA GLU A 83 -7.58 1.87 -12.40
C GLU A 83 -8.63 1.18 -11.52
N SER A 84 -8.81 1.67 -10.29
CA SER A 84 -9.86 1.25 -9.38
C SER A 84 -10.55 2.44 -8.71
N GLU A 85 -11.82 2.63 -9.05
CA GLU A 85 -12.70 3.62 -8.40
C GLU A 85 -12.84 3.37 -6.89
N GLN A 86 -12.87 2.11 -6.47
CA GLN A 86 -12.99 1.72 -5.06
C GLN A 86 -11.76 2.12 -4.23
N HIS A 87 -10.67 2.51 -4.89
CA HIS A 87 -9.46 3.05 -4.26
C HIS A 87 -9.24 4.52 -4.67
N GLY A 88 -10.32 5.23 -5.03
CA GLY A 88 -10.31 6.66 -5.35
C GLY A 88 -9.69 6.99 -6.70
N GLY A 89 -9.98 6.21 -7.73
CA GLY A 89 -9.49 6.43 -9.10
C GLY A 89 -7.98 6.17 -9.27
N ARG A 90 -7.40 5.35 -8.39
CA ARG A 90 -5.96 5.05 -8.40
C ARG A 90 -5.64 3.89 -9.33
N TYR A 91 -4.44 3.91 -9.89
CA TYR A 91 -3.84 2.80 -10.60
C TYR A 91 -3.18 1.86 -9.61
N LEU A 92 -3.60 0.59 -9.59
CA LEU A 92 -3.18 -0.41 -8.62
C LEU A 92 -2.32 -1.50 -9.23
N ASN A 93 -1.43 -2.06 -8.41
CA ASN A 93 -0.81 -3.35 -8.67
C ASN A 93 -1.06 -4.30 -7.51
N ASN A 94 -1.36 -5.56 -7.77
CA ASN A 94 -1.63 -6.54 -6.72
C ASN A 94 -0.45 -7.50 -6.61
N TYR A 95 0.14 -7.55 -5.43
CA TYR A 95 1.23 -8.43 -5.05
C TYR A 95 0.75 -9.44 -4.03
N GLY A 96 1.30 -10.65 -4.05
CA GLY A 96 1.03 -11.62 -2.99
C GLY A 96 2.19 -12.52 -2.65
N ASN A 97 2.37 -12.72 -1.35
CA ASN A 97 3.39 -13.59 -0.80
C ASN A 97 3.17 -15.07 -1.21
N THR A 98 4.09 -15.94 -0.80
CA THR A 98 4.00 -17.37 -1.13
C THR A 98 2.69 -18.02 -0.67
N ALA A 99 2.16 -17.63 0.49
CA ALA A 99 0.91 -18.18 1.02
C ALA A 99 -0.33 -17.73 0.22
N SER A 100 -0.26 -16.60 -0.51
CA SER A 100 -1.35 -16.11 -1.36
C SER A 100 -1.19 -16.43 -2.84
N ARG A 101 -0.29 -17.35 -3.24
CA ARG A 101 -0.12 -17.78 -4.65
C ARG A 101 -1.44 -18.16 -5.35
N ALA A 102 -2.34 -18.77 -4.58
CA ALA A 102 -3.68 -19.14 -5.03
C ALA A 102 -4.53 -17.97 -5.54
N TYR A 103 -4.28 -16.73 -5.09
CA TYR A 103 -4.95 -15.53 -5.57
C TYR A 103 -4.82 -15.34 -7.09
N GLY A 104 -3.72 -15.80 -7.70
CA GLY A 104 -3.52 -15.80 -9.14
C GLY A 104 -4.40 -16.79 -9.92
N ARG A 105 -5.17 -17.63 -9.24
CA ARG A 105 -6.25 -18.45 -9.85
C ARG A 105 -7.59 -17.73 -9.87
N PHE A 106 -7.63 -16.48 -9.41
CA PHE A 106 -8.80 -15.61 -9.42
C PHE A 106 -10.00 -16.25 -8.73
N GLU A 107 -11.15 -16.34 -9.39
CA GLU A 107 -12.36 -16.93 -8.84
C GLU A 107 -12.17 -18.41 -8.40
N SER A 108 -11.11 -19.08 -8.87
CA SER A 108 -10.69 -20.41 -8.43
C SER A 108 -9.60 -20.41 -7.34
N ALA A 109 -9.39 -19.28 -6.66
CA ALA A 109 -8.44 -19.17 -5.56
C ALA A 109 -8.84 -20.04 -4.35
N GLY A 110 -10.14 -20.15 -4.08
CA GLY A 110 -10.66 -20.76 -2.86
C GLY A 110 -10.37 -19.91 -1.63
N ILE A 111 -10.39 -20.53 -0.45
CA ILE A 111 -10.03 -19.87 0.81
C ILE A 111 -8.51 -19.87 0.95
N LEU A 112 -7.93 -18.69 1.16
CA LEU A 112 -6.50 -18.55 1.39
C LEU A 112 -6.14 -18.94 2.84
N PRO A 113 -4.97 -19.56 3.06
CA PRO A 113 -4.56 -19.98 4.39
C PRO A 113 -4.14 -18.78 5.26
N PRO A 114 -4.17 -18.90 6.60
CA PRO A 114 -3.56 -17.92 7.49
C PRO A 114 -2.10 -17.61 7.09
N GLY A 115 -1.72 -16.34 7.17
CA GLY A 115 -0.45 -15.81 6.69
C GLY A 115 -0.42 -15.47 5.19
N ALA A 116 -1.49 -15.70 4.44
CA ALA A 116 -1.65 -15.18 3.09
C ALA A 116 -1.76 -13.65 3.13
N ILE A 117 -0.93 -12.96 2.35
CA ILE A 117 -0.92 -11.50 2.28
C ILE A 117 -1.10 -11.07 0.84
N ILE A 118 -1.99 -10.11 0.63
CA ILE A 118 -2.14 -9.38 -0.62
C ILE A 118 -1.85 -7.92 -0.33
N ALA A 119 -0.92 -7.35 -1.08
CA ALA A 119 -0.50 -5.96 -0.98
C ALA A 119 -0.80 -5.25 -2.30
N LYS A 120 -1.39 -4.05 -2.23
CA LYS A 120 -1.73 -3.23 -3.39
C LYS A 120 -1.03 -1.90 -3.28
N ASP A 121 0.05 -1.71 -4.04
CA ASP A 121 0.61 -0.37 -4.18
C ASP A 121 -0.16 0.42 -5.24
N SER A 122 -0.05 1.74 -5.18
CA SER A 122 -0.85 2.59 -6.02
C SER A 122 -0.18 3.90 -6.39
N PHE A 123 -0.69 4.51 -7.45
CA PHE A 123 -0.45 5.90 -7.81
C PHE A 123 -1.71 6.49 -8.43
N SER A 124 -1.76 7.82 -8.53
CA SER A 124 -2.82 8.53 -9.25
C SER A 124 -2.22 9.51 -10.25
N VAL A 125 -3.07 10.01 -11.14
CA VAL A 125 -2.81 11.18 -11.97
C VAL A 125 -3.82 12.24 -11.54
N ASN A 126 -3.36 13.43 -11.17
CA ASN A 126 -4.28 14.50 -10.79
C ASN A 126 -4.83 15.24 -12.03
N LYS A 127 -5.71 16.22 -11.81
CA LYS A 127 -6.36 17.00 -12.87
C LYS A 127 -5.39 17.85 -13.69
N ASP A 128 -4.18 18.08 -13.20
CA ASP A 128 -3.12 18.80 -13.89
C ASP A 128 -2.15 17.84 -14.61
N GLY A 129 -2.48 16.55 -14.62
CA GLY A 129 -1.66 15.52 -15.27
C GLY A 129 -0.51 15.03 -14.42
N GLN A 130 -0.37 15.49 -13.17
CA GLN A 130 0.76 15.14 -12.33
C GLN A 130 0.58 13.74 -11.76
N VAL A 131 1.60 12.91 -11.93
CA VAL A 131 1.67 11.60 -11.30
C VAL A 131 1.95 11.74 -9.80
N MET A 132 1.08 11.21 -8.96
CA MET A 132 1.19 11.27 -7.50
C MET A 132 1.32 9.87 -6.91
N PRO A 133 2.26 9.62 -5.98
CA PRO A 133 2.32 8.35 -5.27
C PRO A 133 1.04 8.15 -4.43
N GLY A 134 0.49 6.94 -4.45
CA GLY A 134 -0.68 6.58 -3.66
C GLY A 134 -0.33 5.77 -2.41
N PRO A 135 -1.32 5.38 -1.59
CA PRO A 135 -1.09 4.50 -0.46
C PRO A 135 -0.74 3.06 -0.88
N LEU A 136 -0.13 2.30 0.04
CA LEU A 136 -0.06 0.85 0.01
C LEU A 136 -1.20 0.28 0.86
N PHE A 137 -2.06 -0.52 0.24
CA PHE A 137 -3.15 -1.23 0.91
C PHE A 137 -2.74 -2.67 1.16
N ILE A 138 -2.91 -3.17 2.37
CA ILE A 138 -2.51 -4.54 2.75
C ILE A 138 -3.72 -5.26 3.33
N MET A 139 -3.92 -6.50 2.92
CA MET A 139 -4.80 -7.44 3.59
C MET A 139 -4.05 -8.73 3.92
N GLU A 140 -4.16 -9.18 5.17
CA GLU A 140 -3.53 -10.40 5.67
C GLU A 140 -4.58 -11.33 6.26
N LYS A 141 -4.53 -12.60 5.85
CA LYS A 141 -5.38 -13.65 6.40
C LYS A 141 -4.84 -14.04 7.77
N MET A 142 -5.58 -13.74 8.82
CA MET A 142 -5.21 -14.05 10.20
C MET A 142 -5.61 -15.48 10.57
N ALA A 143 -5.24 -15.90 11.77
CA ALA A 143 -5.71 -17.16 12.34
C ALA A 143 -7.24 -17.16 12.49
N PRO A 144 -7.90 -18.34 12.41
CA PRO A 144 -9.34 -18.44 12.61
C PRO A 144 -9.81 -17.79 13.91
N GLY A 145 -10.90 -17.04 13.84
CA GLY A 145 -11.48 -16.33 14.99
C GLY A 145 -10.91 -14.94 15.23
N PHE A 146 -10.04 -14.44 14.35
CA PHE A 146 -9.58 -13.06 14.38
C PHE A 146 -10.75 -12.09 14.22
N ASP A 147 -11.57 -12.26 13.17
CA ASP A 147 -12.72 -11.42 12.90
C ASP A 147 -13.70 -12.10 11.93
N ALA A 148 -14.82 -12.58 12.47
CA ALA A 148 -15.85 -13.23 11.67
C ALA A 148 -16.45 -12.31 10.59
N LYS A 149 -16.52 -10.99 10.83
CA LYS A 149 -17.11 -10.04 9.88
C LYS A 149 -16.24 -9.87 8.62
N SER A 150 -14.92 -9.91 8.80
CA SER A 150 -13.97 -9.80 7.69
C SER A 150 -13.51 -11.14 7.13
N GLY A 151 -14.03 -12.27 7.64
CA GLY A 151 -13.54 -13.60 7.30
C GLY A 151 -12.09 -13.78 7.70
N ASP A 152 -11.71 -13.27 8.88
CA ASP A 152 -10.36 -13.28 9.44
C ASP A 152 -9.33 -12.47 8.65
N TRP A 153 -9.74 -11.56 7.77
CA TRP A 153 -8.83 -10.63 7.10
C TRP A 153 -8.54 -9.39 7.97
N ARG A 154 -7.26 -9.10 8.20
CA ARG A 154 -6.78 -7.84 8.77
C ARG A 154 -6.38 -6.89 7.65
N TYR A 155 -6.84 -5.64 7.71
CA TYR A 155 -6.48 -4.61 6.75
C TYR A 155 -5.47 -3.63 7.37
N SER A 156 -4.60 -3.08 6.54
CA SER A 156 -3.71 -1.99 6.91
C SER A 156 -3.48 -1.06 5.72
N GLN A 157 -3.24 0.22 6.00
CA GLN A 157 -2.93 1.20 4.95
C GLN A 157 -1.71 2.03 5.35
N ILE A 158 -0.76 2.14 4.43
CA ILE A 158 0.48 2.89 4.60
C ILE A 158 0.48 4.01 3.57
N MET A 159 0.65 5.24 4.06
CA MET A 159 0.63 6.44 3.25
C MET A 159 1.95 6.63 2.49
N PRO A 160 1.98 7.46 1.43
CA PRO A 160 3.20 7.77 0.68
C PRO A 160 4.33 8.38 1.51
N ASP A 161 4.06 8.87 2.72
CA ASP A 161 5.09 9.35 3.64
C ASP A 161 5.63 8.28 4.59
N GLY A 162 5.12 7.05 4.47
CA GLY A 162 5.47 5.93 5.34
C GLY A 162 4.66 5.90 6.64
N SER A 163 3.77 6.86 6.90
CA SER A 163 2.88 6.78 8.06
C SER A 163 1.84 5.66 7.88
N ILE A 164 1.49 4.99 8.98
CA ILE A 164 0.42 3.99 8.99
C ILE A 164 -0.89 4.72 9.29
N LEU A 165 -1.83 4.70 8.35
CA LEU A 165 -3.15 5.30 8.55
C LEU A 165 -4.02 4.49 9.53
N GLY A 166 -3.88 3.17 9.48
CA GLY A 166 -4.66 2.28 10.33
C GLY A 166 -4.35 0.81 10.16
N ILE A 167 -4.69 0.03 11.17
CA ILE A 167 -4.60 -1.44 11.21
C ILE A 167 -5.90 -1.97 11.84
N SER A 168 -6.59 -2.91 11.20
CA SER A 168 -7.82 -3.49 11.78
C SER A 168 -7.54 -4.05 13.17
N LYS A 169 -8.37 -3.67 14.15
CA LYS A 169 -8.21 -4.03 15.58
C LYS A 169 -6.87 -3.59 16.19
N GLY A 170 -6.24 -2.57 15.63
CA GLY A 170 -5.04 -1.92 16.14
C GLY A 170 -5.15 -0.39 16.06
N PRO A 171 -4.03 0.33 16.14
CA PRO A 171 -3.99 1.78 16.00
C PRO A 171 -4.64 2.25 14.68
N GLY A 172 -5.50 3.27 14.76
CA GLY A 172 -6.24 3.79 13.60
C GLY A 172 -7.21 2.78 12.96
N GLY A 173 -7.62 1.74 13.70
CA GLY A 173 -8.43 0.64 13.16
C GLY A 173 -9.80 1.07 12.63
N GLU A 174 -10.36 2.16 13.15
CA GLU A 174 -11.57 2.80 12.63
C GLU A 174 -11.42 3.24 11.16
N ASN A 175 -10.21 3.63 10.74
CA ASN A 175 -9.92 3.99 9.35
C ASN A 175 -9.95 2.76 8.41
N MET A 176 -9.94 1.54 8.97
CA MET A 176 -9.96 0.29 8.21
C MET A 176 -11.38 -0.32 8.09
N GLU A 177 -12.40 0.29 8.71
CA GLU A 177 -13.78 -0.22 8.65
C GLU A 177 -14.32 -0.26 7.22
N PHE A 178 -14.07 0.78 6.43
CA PHE A 178 -14.46 0.81 5.02
C PHE A 178 -13.88 -0.39 4.24
N CYS A 179 -12.61 -0.74 4.48
CA CYS A 179 -11.97 -1.88 3.84
C CYS A 179 -12.69 -3.18 4.18
N ALA A 180 -12.94 -3.42 5.47
CA ALA A 180 -13.62 -4.62 5.95
C ALA A 180 -15.05 -4.71 5.42
N ASP A 181 -15.81 -3.62 5.45
CA ASP A 181 -17.21 -3.59 5.03
C ASP A 181 -17.40 -3.79 3.52
N CYS A 182 -16.49 -3.23 2.72
CA CYS A 182 -16.51 -3.45 1.27
C CYS A 182 -16.21 -4.92 0.94
N HIS A 183 -15.18 -5.48 1.55
CA HIS A 183 -14.74 -6.86 1.32
C HIS A 183 -15.69 -7.91 1.93
N ALA A 184 -16.43 -7.57 2.99
CA ALA A 184 -17.49 -8.41 3.56
C ALA A 184 -18.64 -8.71 2.58
N ARG A 185 -18.75 -7.98 1.46
CA ARG A 185 -19.78 -8.20 0.45
C ARG A 185 -19.53 -9.43 -0.43
N VAL A 186 -18.32 -9.98 -0.41
CA VAL A 186 -17.90 -11.09 -1.28
C VAL A 186 -17.41 -12.29 -0.48
N THR A 187 -18.14 -12.65 0.58
CA THR A 187 -17.80 -13.76 1.49
C THR A 187 -17.65 -15.12 0.78
N ARG A 188 -18.42 -15.37 -0.29
CA ARG A 188 -18.36 -16.63 -1.07
C ARG A 188 -17.03 -16.85 -1.81
N GLN A 189 -16.22 -15.81 -1.95
CA GLN A 189 -14.90 -15.84 -2.59
C GLN A 189 -13.82 -15.37 -1.61
N ASP A 190 -13.95 -15.76 -0.34
CA ASP A 190 -12.98 -15.49 0.72
C ASP A 190 -12.68 -13.99 0.91
N HIS A 191 -13.68 -13.13 0.71
CA HIS A 191 -13.51 -11.67 0.81
C HIS A 191 -12.51 -11.11 -0.22
N LEU A 192 -12.20 -11.82 -1.30
CA LEU A 192 -11.21 -11.39 -2.29
C LEU A 192 -11.89 -10.72 -3.47
N PHE A 193 -11.49 -9.49 -3.80
CA PHE A 193 -11.75 -8.93 -5.13
C PHE A 193 -10.57 -9.25 -6.05
N PHE A 194 -10.88 -9.71 -7.26
CA PHE A 194 -9.89 -10.04 -8.28
C PHE A 194 -9.73 -8.90 -9.30
N LEU A 195 -8.63 -8.96 -10.05
CA LEU A 195 -8.27 -7.94 -11.02
C LEU A 195 -9.19 -7.99 -12.25
N PRO A 196 -9.36 -6.86 -12.97
CA PRO A 196 -10.01 -6.86 -14.28
C PRO A 196 -9.35 -7.87 -15.21
N GLN A 197 -10.16 -8.59 -16.01
CA GLN A 197 -9.71 -9.75 -16.78
C GLN A 197 -8.52 -9.44 -17.70
N ASP A 198 -8.55 -8.30 -18.39
CA ASP A 198 -7.51 -7.90 -19.35
C ASP A 198 -6.16 -7.56 -18.69
N TYR A 199 -6.14 -7.39 -17.37
CA TYR A 199 -4.93 -7.08 -16.61
C TYR A 199 -4.36 -8.31 -15.91
N ARG A 200 -5.04 -9.46 -15.93
CA ARG A 200 -4.62 -10.67 -15.21
C ARG A 200 -3.35 -11.26 -15.81
N ALA A 201 -2.27 -11.32 -15.02
CA ALA A 201 -1.09 -12.06 -15.43
C ALA A 201 -1.41 -13.56 -15.46
N LYS A 202 -0.97 -14.26 -16.50
CA LYS A 202 -1.08 -15.72 -16.54
C LYS A 202 -0.31 -16.29 -15.35
N SER A 203 -0.93 -17.16 -14.56
CA SER A 203 -0.23 -17.85 -13.49
C SER A 203 0.95 -18.62 -14.08
N ARG A 204 2.18 -18.28 -13.69
CA ARG A 204 3.30 -19.19 -13.90
C ARG A 204 3.03 -20.38 -13.00
N GLN A 205 2.65 -21.51 -13.60
CA GLN A 205 2.50 -22.79 -12.91
C GLN A 205 3.86 -23.22 -12.37
#